data_AF-A0A9P9XW99-F1
#
_entry.id   AF-A0A9P9XW99-F1
#
_cell.length_a   1.000
_cell.length_b   1.000
_cell.length_c   1.000
_cell.angle_alpha   90.00
_cell.angle_beta   90.00
_cell.angle_gamma   90.00
#
_symmetry.space_group_name_H-M   'P 1'
#
loop_
_entity.id
_entity.type
_entity.pdbx_description
1 polymer ?
#
loop_
_entity_poly.entity_id
_entity_poly.type
_entity_poly.pdbx_seq_one_letter_code
_entity_poly.pdbx_strand_id
1 'polypeptide(L)'
;MDLLPKKEQVDVLKYIHVKDAKMALVSRLLKRYLISRYAPCAWDAATPTPNKNTKPVYIAPDGSEPVIFNVTHQAGLIVLIASVRPKPGMSVGVDIVCPTERRDKDLGLISKDGWKEYVSMHEEVLSQAECTSLNRLPFKDLDHRLRYFYTLWCLREAYVKMTGEALLAPWLKRLEMRYFAPPEDAPISQTEIWFQGRLLDDVDLDLVNVLDGFIICTATKRGKKGDSLELGEYELLDIEDAIAFGEGSRELPRKESETPRPIVQKAMTFSPSVLTR
;
A
#
# COMPACT_ATOMS: atom_id res chain seq x y z
N MET A 1 16.35 -16.67 -3.83
CA MET A 1 15.34 -17.71 -3.50
C MET A 1 15.66 -18.44 -2.20
N ASP A 2 16.94 -18.72 -1.89
CA ASP A 2 17.33 -19.48 -0.70
C ASP A 2 17.06 -18.80 0.64
N LEU A 3 16.74 -17.51 0.63
CA LEU A 3 16.25 -16.74 1.77
C LEU A 3 14.75 -16.97 2.07
N LEU A 4 14.07 -17.80 1.29
CA LEU A 4 12.69 -18.20 1.54
C LEU A 4 12.60 -19.68 1.94
N PRO A 5 11.66 -20.07 2.81
CA PRO A 5 11.33 -21.48 3.05
C PRO A 5 10.92 -22.19 1.76
N LYS A 6 11.19 -23.50 1.67
CA LYS A 6 10.90 -24.30 0.46
C LYS A 6 9.45 -24.19 -0.01
N LYS A 7 8.49 -24.11 0.91
CA LYS A 7 7.07 -23.90 0.57
C LYS A 7 6.84 -22.58 -0.17
N GLU A 8 7.41 -21.49 0.33
CA GLU A 8 7.30 -20.18 -0.33
C GLU A 8 8.04 -20.13 -1.66
N GLN A 9 9.17 -20.83 -1.78
CA GLN A 9 9.87 -20.98 -3.06
C GLN A 9 8.95 -21.60 -4.12
N VAL A 10 8.27 -22.68 -3.77
CA VAL A 10 7.31 -23.36 -4.66
C VAL A 10 6.16 -22.41 -5.02
N ASP A 11 5.62 -21.65 -4.07
CA ASP A 11 4.51 -20.71 -4.34
C ASP A 11 4.92 -19.57 -5.29
N VAL A 12 6.13 -19.06 -5.17
CA VAL A 12 6.68 -18.05 -6.09
C VAL A 12 6.83 -18.61 -7.51
N LEU A 13 7.19 -19.88 -7.65
CA LEU A 13 7.41 -20.52 -8.95
C LEU A 13 6.11 -20.93 -9.67
N LYS A 14 4.93 -20.80 -9.03
CA LYS A 14 3.63 -21.10 -9.65
C LYS A 14 3.14 -20.01 -10.60
N TYR A 15 3.67 -18.80 -10.50
CA TYR A 15 3.22 -17.69 -11.35
C TYR A 15 3.59 -17.92 -12.82
N ILE A 16 2.62 -17.75 -13.71
CA ILE A 16 2.79 -17.94 -15.16
C ILE A 16 3.74 -16.87 -15.72
N HIS A 17 3.61 -15.63 -15.26
CA HIS A 17 4.45 -14.52 -15.72
C HIS A 17 5.59 -14.26 -14.76
N VAL A 18 6.80 -14.16 -15.31
CA VAL A 18 8.04 -13.88 -14.54
C VAL A 18 7.93 -12.58 -13.75
N LYS A 19 7.26 -11.55 -14.28
CA LYS A 19 7.06 -10.28 -13.57
C LYS A 19 6.27 -10.48 -12.27
N ASP A 20 5.26 -11.35 -12.28
CA ASP A 20 4.42 -11.60 -11.11
C ASP A 20 5.19 -12.47 -10.09
N ALA A 21 5.95 -13.47 -10.56
CA ALA A 21 6.86 -14.25 -9.72
C ALA A 21 7.88 -13.36 -9.01
N LYS A 22 8.46 -12.41 -9.74
CA LYS A 22 9.36 -11.39 -9.22
C LYS A 22 8.67 -10.56 -8.14
N MET A 23 7.55 -9.91 -8.44
CA MET A 23 6.84 -9.08 -7.44
C MET A 23 6.47 -9.89 -6.18
N ALA A 24 6.03 -11.14 -6.36
CA ALA A 24 5.73 -12.07 -5.29
C ALA A 24 6.96 -12.41 -4.42
N LEU A 25 8.12 -12.62 -5.03
CA LEU A 25 9.39 -12.87 -4.34
C LEU A 25 9.82 -11.64 -3.52
N VAL A 26 9.89 -10.47 -4.14
CA VAL A 26 10.35 -9.24 -3.47
C VAL A 26 9.41 -8.82 -2.35
N SER A 27 8.10 -8.94 -2.54
CA SER A 27 7.14 -8.70 -1.46
C SER A 27 7.43 -9.58 -0.23
N ARG A 28 7.80 -10.85 -0.42
CA ARG A 28 8.18 -11.75 0.68
C ARG A 28 9.48 -11.34 1.35
N LEU A 29 10.50 -11.01 0.57
CA LEU A 29 11.80 -10.54 1.10
C LEU A 29 11.65 -9.23 1.88
N LEU A 30 10.88 -8.28 1.37
CA LEU A 30 10.65 -6.98 2.03
C LEU A 30 9.90 -7.14 3.36
N LYS A 31 8.92 -8.04 3.43
CA LYS A 31 8.23 -8.37 4.71
C LYS A 31 9.18 -9.02 5.71
N ARG A 32 10.00 -9.99 5.28
CA ARG A 32 11.01 -10.64 6.14
C ARG A 32 12.05 -9.66 6.63
N TYR A 33 12.52 -8.77 5.75
CA TYR A 33 13.44 -7.69 6.08
C TYR A 33 12.86 -6.80 7.18
N LEU A 34 11.61 -6.33 7.02
CA LEU A 34 10.93 -5.54 8.04
C LEU A 34 10.87 -6.31 9.37
N ILE A 35 10.29 -7.50 9.36
CA ILE A 35 10.03 -8.25 10.59
C ILE A 35 11.35 -8.60 11.30
N SER A 36 12.34 -9.15 10.59
CA SER A 36 13.63 -9.52 11.19
C SER A 36 14.44 -8.32 11.68
N ARG A 37 14.22 -7.12 11.11
CA ARG A 37 14.91 -5.89 11.53
C ARG A 37 14.28 -5.23 12.75
N TYR A 38 12.97 -5.34 12.92
CA TYR A 38 12.23 -4.55 13.91
C TYR A 38 11.46 -5.40 14.94
N ALA A 39 11.38 -6.71 14.76
CA ALA A 39 10.89 -7.66 15.75
C ALA A 39 12.06 -8.51 16.30
N PRO A 40 11.94 -9.05 17.53
CA PRO A 40 12.99 -9.85 18.16
C PRO A 40 13.02 -11.28 17.59
N CYS A 41 13.29 -11.44 16.29
CA CYS A 41 13.40 -12.73 15.63
C CYS A 41 14.46 -12.76 14.53
N ALA A 42 15.01 -13.95 14.28
CA ALA A 42 15.89 -14.20 13.16
C ALA A 42 15.13 -14.24 11.82
N TRP A 43 15.85 -14.07 10.71
CA TRP A 43 15.29 -13.99 9.35
C TRP A 43 14.38 -15.18 8.99
N ASP A 44 14.80 -16.40 9.32
CA ASP A 44 14.05 -17.60 8.98
C ASP A 44 12.73 -17.68 9.76
N ALA A 45 12.70 -17.14 10.99
CA ALA A 45 11.51 -17.04 11.83
C ALA A 45 10.61 -15.83 11.46
N ALA A 46 11.11 -14.87 10.68
CA ALA A 46 10.41 -13.65 10.29
C ALA A 46 9.31 -13.87 9.22
N THR A 47 8.51 -14.92 9.38
CA THR A 47 7.50 -15.36 8.42
C THR A 47 6.14 -14.78 8.78
N PRO A 48 5.56 -13.87 7.98
CA PRO A 48 4.21 -13.37 8.23
C PRO A 48 3.16 -14.42 7.90
N THR A 49 2.07 -14.43 8.66
CA THR A 49 0.93 -15.32 8.46
C THR A 49 -0.33 -14.51 8.14
N PRO A 50 -1.26 -15.04 7.33
CA PRO A 50 -2.52 -14.35 7.06
C PRO A 50 -3.39 -14.33 8.32
N ASN A 51 -3.97 -13.18 8.65
CA ASN A 51 -5.01 -13.08 9.66
C ASN A 51 -6.36 -13.59 9.12
N LYS A 52 -7.43 -13.48 9.92
CA LYS A 52 -8.80 -13.90 9.53
C LYS A 52 -9.33 -13.28 8.24
N ASN A 53 -8.80 -12.13 7.84
CA ASN A 53 -9.17 -11.42 6.63
C ASN A 53 -8.07 -11.50 5.55
N THR A 54 -7.16 -12.45 5.65
CA THR A 54 -6.03 -12.70 4.72
C THR A 54 -4.91 -11.65 4.72
N LYS A 55 -5.03 -10.56 5.47
CA LYS A 55 -3.95 -9.56 5.62
C LYS A 55 -2.75 -10.22 6.32
N PRO A 56 -1.52 -10.12 5.78
CA PRO A 56 -0.34 -10.66 6.43
C PRO A 56 -0.04 -9.90 7.72
N VAL A 57 0.20 -10.63 8.81
CA VAL A 57 0.57 -10.13 10.14
C VAL A 57 1.75 -10.92 10.69
N TYR A 58 2.42 -10.39 11.70
CA TYR A 58 3.45 -11.11 12.44
C TYR A 58 3.16 -11.07 13.93
N ILE A 59 2.87 -12.24 14.49
CA ILE A 59 2.65 -12.44 15.92
C ILE A 59 3.88 -13.14 16.49
N ALA A 60 4.54 -12.50 17.45
CA ALA A 60 5.71 -13.06 18.12
C ALA A 60 5.30 -14.24 19.04
N PRO A 61 6.26 -15.12 19.45
CA PRO A 61 5.97 -16.28 20.29
C PRO A 61 5.30 -15.95 21.64
N ASP A 62 5.50 -14.74 22.15
CA ASP A 62 4.87 -14.24 23.37
C ASP A 62 3.41 -13.74 23.16
N GLY A 63 2.91 -13.84 21.92
CA GLY A 63 1.57 -13.40 21.52
C GLY A 63 1.48 -11.91 21.18
N SER A 64 2.58 -11.16 21.26
CA SER A 64 2.61 -9.74 20.90
C SER A 64 2.65 -9.54 19.38
N GLU A 65 2.20 -8.36 18.91
CA GLU A 65 2.34 -7.90 17.53
C GLU A 65 3.35 -6.74 17.51
N PRO A 66 4.67 -7.02 17.47
CA PRO A 66 5.70 -5.99 17.62
C PRO A 66 5.76 -5.01 16.45
N VAL A 67 5.21 -5.40 15.29
CA VAL A 67 5.12 -4.57 14.09
C VAL A 67 3.76 -4.78 13.42
N ILE A 68 3.06 -3.70 13.11
CA ILE A 68 1.95 -3.72 12.15
C ILE A 68 2.46 -3.18 10.82
N PHE A 69 2.04 -3.78 9.71
CA PHE A 69 2.50 -3.37 8.40
C PHE A 69 1.45 -3.63 7.31
N ASN A 70 1.66 -2.99 6.18
CA ASN A 70 0.94 -3.28 4.95
C ASN A 70 1.88 -3.16 3.75
N VAL A 71 1.61 -3.94 2.71
CA VAL A 71 2.43 -3.99 1.49
C VAL A 71 1.51 -3.92 0.29
N THR A 72 1.95 -3.19 -0.73
CA THR A 72 1.29 -3.07 -2.02
C THR A 72 2.35 -3.11 -3.14
N HIS A 73 1.92 -3.34 -4.37
CA HIS A 73 2.83 -3.37 -5.50
C HIS A 73 2.12 -3.06 -6.82
N GLN A 74 2.77 -2.30 -7.70
CA GLN A 74 2.28 -2.03 -9.05
C GLN A 74 3.46 -1.70 -9.98
N ALA A 75 3.36 -2.08 -11.25
CA ALA A 75 4.36 -1.79 -12.30
C ALA A 75 5.84 -2.02 -11.89
N GLY A 76 6.11 -3.06 -11.08
CA GLY A 76 7.46 -3.41 -10.64
C GLY A 76 7.98 -2.68 -9.40
N LEU A 77 7.21 -1.75 -8.82
CA LEU A 77 7.50 -1.13 -7.52
C LEU A 77 6.72 -1.84 -6.41
N ILE A 78 7.39 -2.14 -5.30
CA ILE A 78 6.80 -2.72 -4.10
C ILE A 78 6.93 -1.69 -2.98
N VAL A 79 5.83 -1.34 -2.34
CA VAL A 79 5.78 -0.33 -1.28
C VAL A 79 5.33 -0.97 0.02
N LEU A 80 6.00 -0.64 1.11
CA LEU A 80 5.70 -1.09 2.46
C LEU A 80 5.63 0.09 3.43
N ILE A 81 4.61 0.07 4.28
CA ILE A 81 4.47 0.90 5.48
C ILE A 81 4.48 -0.02 6.72
N ALA A 82 5.14 0.41 7.79
CA ALA A 82 5.04 -0.23 9.08
C ALA A 82 5.09 0.74 10.25
N SER A 83 4.43 0.35 11.35
CA SER A 83 4.62 0.96 12.66
C SER A 83 5.24 -0.06 13.61
N VAL A 84 6.31 0.35 14.28
CA VAL A 84 7.07 -0.47 15.23
C VAL A 84 6.58 -0.19 16.64
N ARG A 85 6.27 -1.25 17.39
CA ARG A 85 5.63 -1.20 18.72
C ARG A 85 4.36 -0.34 18.70
N PRO A 86 3.37 -0.69 17.87
CA PRO A 86 2.17 0.12 17.68
C PRO A 86 1.38 0.22 18.98
N LYS A 87 0.76 1.37 19.21
CA LYS A 87 -0.18 1.55 20.34
C LYS A 87 -1.48 0.80 20.03
N PRO A 88 -2.24 0.37 21.06
CA PRO A 88 -3.48 -0.36 20.86
C PRO A 88 -4.49 0.41 19.99
N GLY A 89 -5.08 -0.30 19.02
CA GLY A 89 -6.09 0.24 18.10
C GLY A 89 -5.53 0.84 16.80
N MET A 90 -4.22 1.01 16.71
CA MET A 90 -3.58 1.50 15.49
C MET A 90 -3.66 0.47 14.36
N SER A 91 -3.76 0.96 13.13
CA SER A 91 -3.73 0.13 11.92
C SER A 91 -3.16 0.93 10.77
N VAL A 92 -2.45 0.26 9.87
CA VAL A 92 -1.85 0.89 8.69
C VAL A 92 -2.28 0.18 7.42
N GLY A 93 -2.47 0.95 6.35
CA GLY A 93 -2.71 0.48 4.99
C GLY A 93 -1.93 1.34 4.01
N VAL A 94 -1.52 0.75 2.90
CA VAL A 94 -0.85 1.47 1.82
C VAL A 94 -1.35 0.94 0.49
N ASP A 95 -1.56 1.85 -0.45
CA ASP A 95 -1.74 1.49 -1.84
C ASP A 95 -0.85 2.32 -2.76
N ILE A 96 -0.59 1.79 -3.95
CA ILE A 96 0.18 2.45 -4.99
C ILE A 96 -0.58 2.30 -6.30
N VAL A 97 -0.64 3.38 -7.06
CA VAL A 97 -1.17 3.39 -8.42
C VAL A 97 -0.14 3.96 -9.39
N CYS A 98 -0.13 3.41 -10.61
CA CYS A 98 0.63 3.93 -11.74
C CYS A 98 -0.35 4.27 -12.88
N PRO A 99 -0.88 5.51 -12.95
CA PRO A 99 -1.85 5.90 -13.96
C PRO A 99 -1.37 5.65 -15.41
N THR A 100 -0.05 5.69 -15.62
CA THR A 100 0.57 5.48 -16.93
C THR A 100 0.60 4.01 -17.36
N GLU A 101 0.59 3.03 -16.44
CA GLU A 101 0.71 1.60 -16.74
C GLU A 101 -0.41 1.10 -17.67
N ARG A 102 -1.63 1.61 -17.49
CA ARG A 102 -2.83 1.21 -18.24
C ARG A 102 -3.36 2.29 -19.18
N ARG A 103 -2.61 3.38 -19.33
CA ARG A 103 -3.05 4.60 -20.03
C ARG A 103 -3.65 4.33 -21.40
N ASP A 104 -2.92 3.65 -22.29
CA ASP A 104 -3.38 3.44 -23.67
C ASP A 104 -4.67 2.62 -23.74
N LYS A 105 -4.80 1.61 -22.86
CA LYS A 105 -6.01 0.79 -22.75
C LYS A 105 -7.19 1.63 -22.27
N ASP A 106 -6.99 2.39 -21.20
CA ASP A 106 -8.06 3.17 -20.58
C ASP A 106 -8.51 4.33 -21.49
N LEU A 107 -7.57 5.02 -22.15
CA LEU A 107 -7.88 6.02 -23.18
C LEU A 107 -8.62 5.39 -24.38
N GLY A 108 -8.26 4.17 -24.78
CA GLY A 108 -8.99 3.43 -25.81
C GLY A 108 -10.45 3.16 -25.43
N LEU A 109 -10.70 2.76 -24.17
CA LEU A 109 -12.06 2.57 -23.64
C LEU A 109 -12.84 3.88 -23.58
N ILE A 110 -12.23 4.94 -23.05
CA ILE A 110 -12.85 6.27 -22.94
C ILE A 110 -13.16 6.84 -24.33
N SER A 111 -12.26 6.67 -25.30
CA SER A 111 -12.48 7.12 -26.68
C SER A 111 -13.63 6.38 -27.36
N LYS A 112 -13.86 5.12 -26.99
CA LYS A 112 -14.90 4.27 -27.60
C LYS A 112 -16.26 4.51 -26.97
N ASP A 113 -16.33 4.44 -25.66
CA ASP A 113 -17.60 4.36 -24.92
C ASP A 113 -17.89 5.65 -24.13
N GLY A 114 -16.89 6.50 -23.88
CA GLY A 114 -17.04 7.77 -23.16
C GLY A 114 -16.54 7.75 -21.71
N TRP A 115 -16.30 8.94 -21.13
CA TRP A 115 -15.82 9.07 -19.75
C TRP A 115 -16.86 8.60 -18.71
N LYS A 116 -18.14 8.88 -18.93
CA LYS A 116 -19.20 8.51 -17.98
C LYS A 116 -19.34 6.99 -17.87
N GLU A 117 -19.28 6.33 -19.01
CA GLU A 117 -19.30 4.89 -19.16
C GLU A 117 -18.05 4.28 -18.52
N TYR A 118 -16.88 4.88 -18.71
CA TYR A 118 -15.66 4.49 -18.00
C TYR A 118 -15.82 4.54 -16.48
N VAL A 119 -16.38 5.62 -15.93
CA VAL A 119 -16.65 5.73 -14.49
C VAL A 119 -17.70 4.71 -14.02
N SER A 120 -18.78 4.51 -14.77
CA SER A 120 -19.88 3.58 -14.42
C SER A 120 -19.41 2.12 -14.34
N MET A 121 -18.41 1.70 -15.13
CA MET A 121 -17.80 0.36 -14.98
C MET A 121 -17.26 0.07 -13.57
N HIS A 122 -17.06 1.10 -12.73
CA HIS A 122 -16.45 1.01 -11.41
C HIS A 122 -17.45 1.31 -10.27
N GLU A 123 -18.75 1.43 -10.57
CA GLU A 123 -19.79 1.82 -9.60
C GLU A 123 -20.09 0.77 -8.52
N GLU A 124 -19.56 -0.46 -8.65
CA GLU A 124 -19.61 -1.47 -7.60
C GLU A 124 -18.67 -1.13 -6.44
N VAL A 125 -17.53 -0.50 -6.75
CA VAL A 125 -16.50 -0.11 -5.78
C VAL A 125 -16.69 1.34 -5.34
N LEU A 126 -17.05 2.24 -6.25
CA LEU A 126 -17.21 3.66 -5.97
C LEU A 126 -18.60 3.99 -5.42
N SER A 127 -18.67 4.98 -4.53
CA SER A 127 -19.93 5.60 -4.10
C SER A 127 -20.53 6.49 -5.19
N GLN A 128 -21.83 6.76 -5.09
CA GLN A 128 -22.52 7.67 -6.00
C GLN A 128 -21.92 9.08 -5.98
N ALA A 129 -21.48 9.55 -4.80
CA ALA A 129 -20.87 10.88 -4.63
C ALA A 129 -19.52 10.98 -5.36
N GLU A 130 -18.70 9.95 -5.27
CA GLU A 130 -17.42 9.85 -5.98
C GLU A 130 -17.60 9.78 -7.50
N CYS A 131 -18.50 8.91 -7.99
CA CYS A 131 -18.83 8.84 -9.41
C CYS A 131 -19.31 10.19 -9.94
N THR A 132 -20.14 10.89 -9.16
CA THR A 132 -20.62 12.23 -9.51
C THR A 132 -19.48 13.24 -9.56
N SER A 133 -18.55 13.18 -8.61
CA SER A 133 -17.38 14.06 -8.55
C SER A 133 -16.46 13.87 -9.75
N LEU A 134 -16.13 12.61 -10.10
CA LEU A 134 -15.35 12.27 -11.29
C LEU A 134 -16.01 12.74 -12.60
N ASN A 135 -17.33 12.63 -12.70
CA ASN A 135 -18.06 13.07 -13.88
C ASN A 135 -18.18 14.59 -14.00
N ARG A 136 -18.00 15.33 -12.90
CA ARG A 136 -18.05 16.79 -12.85
C ARG A 136 -16.68 17.45 -12.92
N LEU A 137 -15.59 16.67 -13.08
CA LEU A 137 -14.25 17.22 -13.24
C LEU A 137 -14.22 18.26 -14.39
N PRO A 138 -13.66 19.46 -14.16
CA PRO A 138 -13.70 20.56 -15.14
C PRO A 138 -12.67 20.37 -16.27
N PHE A 139 -11.76 19.41 -16.13
CA PHE A 139 -10.65 19.20 -17.04
C PHE A 139 -11.12 18.60 -18.37
N LYS A 140 -10.58 19.07 -19.49
CA LYS A 140 -10.80 18.44 -20.81
C LYS A 140 -9.76 17.35 -21.09
N ASP A 141 -8.57 17.48 -20.50
CA ASP A 141 -7.51 16.49 -20.64
C ASP A 141 -7.91 15.17 -19.96
N LEU A 142 -7.85 14.07 -20.73
CA LEU A 142 -8.21 12.75 -20.25
C LEU A 142 -7.15 12.16 -19.32
N ASP A 143 -5.88 12.51 -19.51
CA ASP A 143 -4.81 12.06 -18.61
C ASP A 143 -5.01 12.66 -17.21
N HIS A 144 -5.30 13.96 -17.15
CA HIS A 144 -5.63 14.61 -15.88
C HIS A 144 -6.85 13.99 -15.19
N ARG A 145 -7.91 13.68 -15.95
CA ARG A 145 -9.08 12.97 -15.41
C ARG A 145 -8.73 11.57 -14.90
N LEU A 146 -7.91 10.81 -15.63
CA LEU A 146 -7.43 9.50 -15.22
C LEU A 146 -6.60 9.59 -13.92
N ARG A 147 -5.77 10.62 -13.75
CA ARG A 147 -5.04 10.84 -12.49
C ARG A 147 -5.97 11.03 -11.30
N TYR A 148 -7.06 11.80 -11.45
CA TYR A 148 -8.08 11.91 -10.40
C TYR A 148 -8.74 10.56 -10.10
N PHE A 149 -9.08 9.79 -11.13
CA PHE A 149 -9.65 8.44 -10.97
C PHE A 149 -8.69 7.51 -10.20
N TYR A 150 -7.42 7.45 -10.60
CA TYR A 150 -6.43 6.61 -9.95
C TYR A 150 -6.07 7.10 -8.54
N THR A 151 -6.07 8.41 -8.29
CA THR A 151 -5.92 8.95 -6.94
C THR A 151 -7.04 8.47 -6.03
N LEU A 152 -8.30 8.55 -6.50
CA LEU A 152 -9.44 8.04 -5.74
C LEU A 152 -9.32 6.54 -5.49
N TRP A 153 -8.91 5.77 -6.50
CA TRP A 153 -8.68 4.33 -6.36
C TRP A 153 -7.67 4.04 -5.25
N CYS A 154 -6.52 4.73 -5.29
CA CYS A 154 -5.43 4.58 -4.33
C CYS A 154 -5.88 4.90 -2.89
N LEU A 155 -6.64 6.00 -2.70
CA LEU A 155 -7.22 6.37 -1.41
C LEU A 155 -8.11 5.27 -0.83
N ARG A 156 -9.02 4.73 -1.65
CA ARG A 156 -9.97 3.69 -1.22
C ARG A 156 -9.26 2.39 -0.88
N GLU A 157 -8.33 1.96 -1.73
CA GLU A 157 -7.54 0.75 -1.50
C GLU A 157 -6.68 0.87 -0.24
N ALA A 158 -6.00 1.99 -0.01
CA ALA A 158 -5.22 2.21 1.20
C ALA A 158 -6.11 2.11 2.46
N TYR A 159 -7.29 2.74 2.45
CA TYR A 159 -8.25 2.65 3.55
C TYR A 159 -8.75 1.22 3.78
N VAL A 160 -9.14 0.50 2.72
CA VAL A 160 -9.64 -0.88 2.81
C VAL A 160 -8.54 -1.84 3.30
N LYS A 161 -7.31 -1.68 2.81
CA LYS A 161 -6.14 -2.44 3.28
C LYS A 161 -5.80 -2.13 4.73
N MET A 162 -6.04 -0.89 5.19
CA MET A 162 -5.87 -0.51 6.59
C MET A 162 -6.86 -1.25 7.50
N THR A 163 -8.16 -1.28 7.16
CA THR A 163 -9.17 -2.06 7.91
C THR A 163 -8.92 -3.57 7.83
N GLY A 164 -8.17 -3.98 6.80
CA GLY A 164 -7.83 -5.38 6.54
C GLY A 164 -8.99 -6.14 5.92
N GLU A 165 -9.99 -5.46 5.36
CA GLU A 165 -11.03 -6.09 4.55
C GLU A 165 -10.59 -6.11 3.07
N ALA A 166 -11.31 -6.85 2.22
CA ALA A 166 -11.06 -6.88 0.78
C ALA A 166 -12.03 -5.94 0.04
N LEU A 167 -11.73 -5.63 -1.23
CA LEU A 167 -12.62 -4.88 -2.14
C LEU A 167 -13.98 -5.57 -2.46
N LEU A 168 -14.36 -6.60 -1.71
CA LEU A 168 -15.67 -7.25 -1.77
C LEU A 168 -16.54 -6.93 -0.54
N ALA A 169 -16.09 -5.99 0.29
CA ALA A 169 -16.84 -5.57 1.46
C ALA A 169 -18.19 -4.96 1.05
N PRO A 170 -19.33 -5.43 1.59
CA PRO A 170 -20.67 -4.96 1.21
C PRO A 170 -20.91 -3.49 1.59
N TRP A 171 -19.98 -2.89 2.33
CA TRP A 171 -20.07 -1.51 2.78
C TRP A 171 -19.32 -0.52 1.89
N LEU A 172 -18.60 -0.93 0.83
CA LEU A 172 -17.78 -0.03 0.02
C LEU A 172 -18.55 1.19 -0.50
N LYS A 173 -19.78 1.00 -0.99
CA LYS A 173 -20.61 2.12 -1.47
C LYS A 173 -21.00 3.13 -0.37
N ARG A 174 -20.80 2.78 0.91
CA ARG A 174 -21.03 3.65 2.08
C ARG A 174 -19.77 4.39 2.54
N LEU A 175 -18.60 4.04 1.99
CA LEU A 175 -17.36 4.80 2.14
C LEU A 175 -17.30 5.84 1.01
N GLU A 176 -16.95 7.08 1.34
CA GLU A 176 -16.79 8.16 0.37
C GLU A 176 -15.51 8.93 0.67
N MET A 177 -14.67 9.13 -0.34
CA MET A 177 -13.59 10.11 -0.32
C MET A 177 -14.13 11.39 -0.95
N ARG A 178 -14.18 12.48 -0.18
CA ARG A 178 -14.63 13.79 -0.65
C ARG A 178 -13.45 14.74 -0.79
N TYR A 179 -13.56 15.68 -1.73
CA TYR A 179 -12.53 16.70 -2.00
C TYR A 179 -11.13 16.12 -2.29
N PHE A 180 -11.08 14.91 -2.85
CA PHE A 180 -9.82 14.30 -3.26
C PHE A 180 -9.24 14.99 -4.49
N ALA A 181 -7.91 15.07 -4.53
CA ALA A 181 -7.15 15.55 -5.68
C ALA A 181 -5.80 14.81 -5.73
N PRO A 182 -5.21 14.62 -6.93
CA PRO A 182 -3.84 14.15 -7.07
C PRO A 182 -2.87 15.02 -6.26
N PRO A 183 -1.72 14.50 -5.79
CA PRO A 183 -0.79 15.26 -4.95
C PRO A 183 -0.34 16.59 -5.57
N GLU A 184 -0.19 16.66 -6.90
CA GLU A 184 0.18 17.89 -7.61
C GLU A 184 -0.91 18.99 -7.60
N ASP A 185 -2.17 18.61 -7.40
CA ASP A 185 -3.33 19.51 -7.40
C ASP A 185 -3.93 19.71 -6.00
N ALA A 186 -3.49 18.92 -5.01
CA ALA A 186 -4.01 18.93 -3.66
C ALA A 186 -3.50 20.14 -2.87
N PRO A 187 -4.38 20.97 -2.30
CA PRO A 187 -4.01 21.85 -1.21
C PRO A 187 -3.66 20.98 0.01
N ILE A 188 -2.67 21.44 0.80
CA ILE A 188 -1.93 20.73 1.87
C ILE A 188 -2.76 19.83 2.84
N SER A 189 -4.09 19.97 2.92
CA SER A 189 -4.98 18.91 3.42
C SER A 189 -6.42 19.15 2.97
N GLN A 190 -7.00 18.26 2.15
CA GLN A 190 -8.41 18.39 1.73
C GLN A 190 -9.22 17.10 1.64
N THR A 191 -8.62 15.92 1.47
CA THR A 191 -9.41 14.70 1.35
C THR A 191 -10.11 14.37 2.67
N GLU A 192 -11.44 14.37 2.66
CA GLU A 192 -12.26 13.93 3.78
C GLU A 192 -12.71 12.48 3.57
N ILE A 193 -12.65 11.68 4.64
CA ILE A 193 -13.20 10.33 4.65
C ILE A 193 -14.57 10.35 5.30
N TRP A 194 -15.59 9.89 4.58
CA TRP A 194 -16.94 9.74 5.10
C TRP A 194 -17.35 8.28 5.09
N PHE A 195 -17.97 7.82 6.17
CA PHE A 195 -18.57 6.49 6.25
C PHE A 195 -20.00 6.59 6.78
N GLN A 196 -20.95 6.08 6.00
CA GLN A 196 -22.39 6.14 6.32
C GLN A 196 -22.88 7.57 6.62
N GLY A 197 -22.40 8.54 5.85
CA GLY A 197 -22.75 9.95 6.02
C GLY A 197 -22.14 10.63 7.25
N ARG A 198 -21.15 10.01 7.91
CA ARG A 198 -20.39 10.61 9.00
C ARG A 198 -18.95 10.84 8.58
N LEU A 199 -18.44 12.04 8.86
CA LEU A 199 -17.01 12.34 8.73
C LEU A 199 -16.23 11.47 9.72
N LEU A 200 -15.16 10.84 9.26
CA LEU A 200 -14.21 10.10 10.09
C LEU A 200 -13.00 10.99 10.38
N ASP A 201 -12.64 11.10 11.66
CA ASP A 201 -11.53 11.91 12.17
C ASP A 201 -10.46 11.06 12.89
N ASP A 202 -10.60 9.74 12.85
CA ASP A 202 -9.71 8.75 13.46
C ASP A 202 -8.75 8.10 12.46
N VAL A 203 -8.77 8.56 11.20
CA VAL A 203 -7.92 8.05 10.11
C VAL A 203 -7.28 9.22 9.39
N ASP A 204 -5.95 9.18 9.32
CA ASP A 204 -5.16 10.12 8.54
C ASP A 204 -4.80 9.49 7.18
N LEU A 205 -4.91 10.29 6.11
CA LEU A 205 -4.52 9.92 4.75
C LEU A 205 -3.35 10.79 4.31
N ASP A 206 -2.35 10.16 3.71
CA ASP A 206 -1.18 10.82 3.15
C ASP A 206 -0.99 10.37 1.70
N LEU A 207 -0.92 11.34 0.79
CA LEU A 207 -0.81 11.14 -0.65
C LEU A 207 0.50 11.78 -1.13
N VAL A 208 1.37 10.95 -1.70
CA VAL A 208 2.68 11.41 -2.19
C VAL A 208 2.93 10.90 -3.60
N ASN A 209 3.49 11.77 -4.43
CA ASN A 209 4.10 11.35 -5.69
C ASN A 209 5.48 10.76 -5.38
N VAL A 210 5.75 9.57 -5.90
CA VAL A 210 7.04 8.90 -5.73
C VAL A 210 7.51 8.44 -7.08
N LEU A 211 8.76 8.81 -7.43
CA LEU A 211 9.29 8.62 -8.78
C LEU A 211 8.41 9.29 -9.85
N ASP A 212 8.79 9.14 -11.11
CA ASP A 212 7.99 9.67 -12.21
C ASP A 212 6.80 8.74 -12.49
N GLY A 213 5.61 9.15 -12.04
CA GLY A 213 4.34 8.53 -12.45
C GLY A 213 3.71 7.54 -11.47
N PHE A 214 4.16 7.46 -10.21
CA PHE A 214 3.44 6.72 -9.17
C PHE A 214 2.85 7.65 -8.12
N ILE A 215 1.65 7.30 -7.67
CA ILE A 215 0.99 7.90 -6.51
C ILE A 215 0.90 6.84 -5.44
N ILE A 216 1.39 7.14 -4.24
CA ILE A 216 1.24 6.29 -3.06
C ILE A 216 0.26 6.96 -2.12
N CYS A 217 -0.71 6.19 -1.63
CA CYS A 217 -1.57 6.59 -0.52
C CYS A 217 -1.25 5.75 0.71
N THR A 218 -1.00 6.40 1.83
CA THR A 218 -0.89 5.77 3.16
C THR A 218 -2.13 6.11 3.98
N ALA A 219 -2.75 5.11 4.59
CA ALA A 219 -3.86 5.28 5.52
C ALA A 219 -3.45 4.80 6.91
N THR A 220 -3.59 5.66 7.92
CA THR A 220 -3.24 5.33 9.31
C THR A 220 -4.39 5.61 10.25
N LYS A 221 -4.90 4.56 10.91
CA LYS A 221 -5.89 4.67 11.98
C LYS A 221 -5.18 5.01 13.28
N ARG A 222 -5.65 6.06 13.96
CA ARG A 222 -5.12 6.54 15.23
C ARG A 222 -5.32 5.51 16.34
N GLY A 223 -4.44 5.55 17.33
CA GLY A 223 -4.54 4.71 18.53
C GLY A 223 -5.76 5.06 19.38
N LYS A 224 -6.13 4.18 20.31
CA LYS A 224 -7.30 4.38 21.20
C LYS A 224 -7.30 5.68 22.00
N LYS A 225 -6.14 6.32 22.21
CA LYS A 225 -6.00 7.60 22.90
C LYS A 225 -5.84 8.79 21.94
N GLY A 226 -6.11 8.60 20.65
CA GLY A 226 -5.93 9.62 19.61
C GLY A 226 -4.50 9.74 19.12
N ASP A 227 -3.64 8.76 19.40
CA ASP A 227 -2.24 8.77 18.98
C ASP A 227 -2.14 8.68 17.45
N SER A 228 -1.55 9.69 16.81
CA SER A 228 -1.28 9.71 15.37
C SER A 228 0.10 9.11 15.05
N LEU A 229 0.30 8.81 13.77
CA LEU A 229 1.60 8.44 13.20
C LEU A 229 2.10 9.62 12.36
N GLU A 230 3.31 10.09 12.65
CA GLU A 230 3.98 11.10 11.84
C GLU A 230 4.74 10.41 10.70
N LEU A 231 4.15 10.40 9.51
CA LEU A 231 4.75 9.80 8.34
C LEU A 231 5.96 10.65 7.88
N GLY A 232 7.03 9.96 7.49
CA GLY A 232 8.18 10.53 6.82
C GLY A 232 8.16 10.26 5.32
N GLU A 233 9.30 10.40 4.67
CA GLU A 233 9.45 10.08 3.25
C GLU A 233 9.64 8.57 3.03
N TYR A 234 9.21 8.09 1.85
CA TYR A 234 9.49 6.73 1.42
C TYR A 234 10.97 6.56 1.06
N GLU A 235 11.68 5.73 1.82
CA GLU A 235 13.08 5.42 1.56
C GLU A 235 13.18 4.30 0.51
N LEU A 236 13.90 4.54 -0.59
CA LEU A 236 14.23 3.48 -1.55
C LEU A 236 15.18 2.47 -0.91
N LEU A 237 14.85 1.19 -1.02
CA LEU A 237 15.65 0.07 -0.53
C LEU A 237 16.10 -0.78 -1.72
N ASP A 238 17.41 -0.93 -1.88
CA ASP A 238 17.96 -1.87 -2.84
C ASP A 238 17.65 -3.31 -2.42
N ILE A 239 17.33 -4.15 -3.39
CA ILE A 239 17.08 -5.56 -3.15
C ILE A 239 18.35 -6.27 -2.64
N GLU A 240 19.53 -5.87 -3.11
CA GLU A 240 20.80 -6.46 -2.70
C GLU A 240 21.09 -6.16 -1.23
N ASP A 241 20.74 -4.97 -0.74
CA ASP A 241 20.84 -4.63 0.69
C ASP A 241 19.92 -5.49 1.55
N ALA A 242 18.71 -5.77 1.07
CA ALA A 242 17.76 -6.64 1.77
C ALA A 242 18.21 -8.11 1.76
N ILE A 243 18.85 -8.57 0.67
CA ILE A 243 19.44 -9.90 0.56
C ILE A 243 20.63 -10.03 1.53
N ALA A 244 21.58 -9.11 1.47
CA ALA A 244 22.75 -9.09 2.35
C ALA A 244 22.33 -9.04 3.83
N PHE A 245 21.32 -8.23 4.16
CA PHE A 245 20.74 -8.21 5.49
C PHE A 245 20.16 -9.58 5.90
N GLY A 246 19.40 -10.23 5.00
CA GLY A 246 18.80 -11.53 5.27
C GLY A 246 19.82 -12.64 5.48
N GLU A 247 20.89 -12.66 4.70
CA GLU A 247 22.00 -13.62 4.86
C GLU A 247 22.72 -13.44 6.20
N GLY A 248 22.97 -12.19 6.61
CA GLY A 248 23.62 -11.87 7.88
C GLY A 248 22.73 -12.06 9.13
N SER A 249 21.41 -12.20 8.96
CA SER A 249 20.44 -12.22 10.08
C SER A 249 19.77 -13.58 10.30
N ARG A 250 20.33 -14.66 9.75
CA ARG A 250 19.74 -16.02 9.85
C ARG A 250 19.81 -16.65 11.25
N GLU A 251 20.89 -16.45 12.00
CA GLU A 251 21.17 -17.30 13.18
C GLU A 251 21.15 -16.58 14.54
N LEU A 252 20.96 -15.26 14.62
CA LEU A 252 20.87 -14.55 15.92
C LEU A 252 19.90 -13.34 15.85
N PRO A 253 18.94 -13.20 16.79
CA PRO A 253 18.26 -11.92 16.97
C PRO A 253 19.26 -10.87 17.43
N ARG A 254 19.25 -9.68 16.82
CA ARG A 254 20.11 -8.57 17.26
C ARG A 254 19.87 -8.27 18.74
N LYS A 255 20.94 -7.96 19.48
CA LYS A 255 20.83 -7.20 20.73
C LYS A 255 20.25 -5.83 20.37
N GLU A 256 19.18 -5.42 21.06
CA GLU A 256 18.59 -4.08 20.92
C GLU A 256 19.68 -3.02 21.13
N SER A 257 20.21 -2.43 20.04
CA SER A 257 21.27 -1.41 20.14
C SER A 257 20.87 -0.06 19.56
N GLU A 258 19.69 0.06 18.95
CA GLU A 258 19.10 1.34 18.58
C GLU A 258 17.60 1.26 18.83
N THR A 259 17.01 2.27 19.50
CA THR A 259 15.57 2.46 19.51
C THR A 259 15.12 2.72 18.08
N PRO A 260 14.39 1.80 17.42
CA PRO A 260 13.99 2.01 16.04
C PRO A 260 13.02 3.19 15.95
N ARG A 261 13.06 3.92 14.82
CA ARG A 261 12.04 4.91 14.49
C ARG A 261 10.65 4.24 14.59
N PRO A 262 9.63 4.94 15.13
CA PRO A 262 8.31 4.37 15.34
C PRO A 262 7.60 3.99 14.03
N ILE A 263 8.05 4.55 12.90
CA ILE A 263 7.49 4.36 11.56
C ILE A 263 8.59 4.01 10.59
N VAL A 264 8.28 3.11 9.67
CA VAL A 264 9.16 2.66 8.60
C VAL A 264 8.40 2.74 7.28
N GLN A 265 8.91 3.55 6.35
CA GLN A 265 8.39 3.68 4.99
C GLN A 265 9.48 3.26 4.00
N LYS A 266 9.18 2.22 3.22
CA LYS A 266 10.14 1.62 2.30
C LYS A 266 9.51 1.35 0.95
N ALA A 267 10.23 1.70 -0.12
CA ALA A 267 9.90 1.32 -1.48
C ALA A 267 11.06 0.49 -2.05
N MET A 268 10.77 -0.63 -2.71
CA MET A 268 11.76 -1.56 -3.24
C MET A 268 11.43 -1.93 -4.69
N THR A 269 12.45 -2.01 -5.54
CA THR A 269 12.35 -2.37 -6.96
C THR A 269 13.39 -3.42 -7.33
N PHE A 270 13.19 -4.10 -8.46
CA PHE A 270 14.14 -5.07 -9.04
C PHE A 270 15.35 -4.44 -9.73
N SER A 271 15.26 -3.16 -10.11
CA SER A 271 16.37 -2.45 -10.72
C SER A 271 16.14 -0.94 -10.64
N PRO A 272 17.19 -0.15 -10.35
CA PRO A 272 17.14 1.29 -10.52
C PRO A 272 16.69 1.71 -11.93
N SER A 273 16.93 0.89 -12.96
CA SER A 273 16.55 1.21 -14.35
C SER A 273 15.05 1.07 -14.65
N VAL A 274 14.27 0.46 -13.74
CA VAL A 274 12.79 0.49 -13.80
C VAL A 274 12.27 1.86 -13.33
N LEU A 275 13.08 2.61 -12.57
CA LEU A 275 12.74 3.95 -12.06
C LEU A 275 12.95 5.05 -13.11
N THR A 276 13.62 4.75 -14.23
CA THR A 276 14.03 5.72 -15.26
C THR A 276 13.40 5.45 -16.63
N ARG A 277 12.20 4.86 -16.67
CA ARG A 277 11.43 4.64 -17.92
C ARG A 277 10.03 5.20 -17.81
#